data_AF-T2JM66-F1
#
_entry.id   AF-T2JM66-F1
#
_cell.length_a   1.000
_cell.length_b   1.000
_cell.length_c   1.000
_cell.angle_alpha   90.00
_cell.angle_beta   90.00
_cell.angle_gamma   90.00
#
_symmetry.space_group_name_H-M   'P 1'
#
loop_
_entity.id
_entity.type
_entity.pdbx_description
1 polymer ?
#
loop_
_entity_poly.entity_id
_entity_poly.type
_entity_poly.pdbx_seq_one_letter_code
_entity_poly.pdbx_strand_id
1 'polypeptide(L)' 'MTPSLANFLWSLVLGTVIVVIPATIGLIVISQSDKIKRNS' A
#
# COMPACT_ATOMS: atom_id res chain seq x y z
N MET A 1 -22.24 -6.69 15.44
CA MET A 1 -21.61 -5.39 15.08
C MET A 1 -22.71 -4.43 14.69
N THR A 2 -22.69 -3.18 15.16
CA THR A 2 -23.61 -2.17 14.62
C THR A 2 -23.22 -1.86 13.18
N PRO A 3 -24.16 -1.45 12.31
CA PRO A 3 -23.84 -1.08 10.94
C PRO A 3 -22.77 0.03 10.85
N SER A 4 -22.81 1.01 11.77
CA SER A 4 -21.83 2.10 11.82
C SER A 4 -20.42 1.64 12.17
N LEU A 5 -20.26 0.73 13.14
CA LEU A 5 -18.96 0.18 13.50
C LEU A 5 -18.39 -0.71 12.38
N ALA A 6 -19.24 -1.51 11.73
CA ALA A 6 -18.81 -2.30 10.58
C ALA A 6 -18.33 -1.40 9.42
N ASN A 7 -19.07 -0.34 9.10
CA ASN A 7 -18.69 0.61 8.05
C ASN A 7 -17.40 1.37 8.39
N PHE A 8 -17.18 1.72 9.66
CA PHE A 8 -15.92 2.31 10.12
C PHE A 8 -14.73 1.37 9.87
N LEU A 9 -14.85 0.09 10.22
CA LEU A 9 -13.76 -0.88 9.97
C LEU A 9 -13.54 -1.12 8.48
N TRP A 10 -14.62 -1.17 7.68
CA TRP A 10 -14.52 -1.28 6.22
C TRP A 10 -13.84 -0.08 5.58
N SER A 11 -14.11 1.14 6.06
CA SER A 11 -13.43 2.34 5.54
C SER A 11 -11.93 2.31 5.83
N LEU A 12 -11.51 1.81 6.99
CA LEU A 12 -10.10 1.59 7.32
C LEU A 12 -9.45 0.57 6.38
N VAL A 13 -10.10 -0.57 6.14
CA VAL A 13 -9.59 -1.61 5.23
C VAL A 13 -9.46 -1.07 3.81
N LEU A 14 -10.53 -0.47 3.27
CA LEU A 14 -10.53 0.07 1.91
C LEU A 14 -9.53 1.22 1.76
N GLY A 15 -9.47 2.12 2.74
CA GLY A 15 -8.50 3.22 2.76
C GLY A 15 -7.07 2.71 2.77
N THR A 16 -6.77 1.70 3.60
CA THR A 16 -5.45 1.07 3.64
C THR A 16 -5.11 0.40 2.30
N VAL A 17 -6.03 -0.36 1.72
CA VAL A 17 -5.82 -1.04 0.44
C VAL A 17 -5.53 -0.03 -0.68
N ILE A 18 -6.32 1.04 -0.77
CA ILE A 18 -6.18 2.07 -1.81
C ILE A 18 -4.90 2.90 -1.63
N VAL A 19 -4.38 3.07 -0.42
CA VAL A 19 -3.12 3.79 -0.19
C VAL A 19 -1.91 2.87 -0.35
N VAL A 20 -1.93 1.70 0.27
CA VAL A 20 -0.77 0.81 0.34
C VAL A 20 -0.49 0.15 -1.00
N ILE A 21 -1.50 -0.31 -1.75
CA ILE A 21 -1.27 -0.98 -3.03
C ILE A 21 -0.52 -0.06 -4.02
N PRO A 22 -0.99 1.16 -4.32
CA PRO A 22 -0.28 2.06 -5.23
C PRO A 22 1.09 2.49 -4.68
N ALA A 23 1.19 2.75 -3.37
CA ALA A 23 2.46 3.12 -2.75
C ALA A 23 3.50 1.99 -2.91
N THR A 24 3.13 0.75 -2.60
CA THR A 24 4.02 -0.41 -2.74
C THR A 24 4.38 -0.67 -4.21
N ILE A 25 3.42 -0.58 -5.14
CA ILE A 25 3.71 -0.71 -6.58
C ILE A 25 4.71 0.36 -7.01
N GLY A 26 4.47 1.63 -6.65
CA GLY A 26 5.37 2.74 -6.97
C GLY A 26 6.77 2.50 -6.42
N LEU A 27 6.89 2.07 -5.16
CA LEU A 27 8.16 1.73 -4.52
C LEU A 27 8.88 0.57 -5.22
N ILE A 28 8.16 -0.47 -5.62
CA ILE A 28 8.74 -1.60 -6.36
C ILE A 28 9.25 -1.14 -7.73
N VAL A 29 8.45 -0.37 -8.47
CA VAL A 29 8.82 0.11 -9.80
C VAL A 29 10.05 1.02 -9.73
N ILE A 30 10.07 1.99 -8.80
CA ILE A 30 11.21 2.91 -8.67
C ILE A 30 12.47 2.17 -8.19
N SER A 31 12.34 1.27 -7.21
CA SER A 31 13.48 0.48 -6.70
C SER A 31 14.06 -0.46 -7.76
N GLN A 32 13.24 -0.90 -8.71
CA GLN A 32 13.71 -1.72 -9.83
C GLN A 32 14.33 -0.89 -10.95
N SER A 33 13.83 0.33 -11.18
CA SER A 33 14.33 1.25 -12.20
C SER A 33 15.68 1.86 -11.79
N ASP A 34 15.84 2.17 -10.50
CA ASP A 34 17.05 2.73 -9.92
C ASP A 34 17.68 1.76 -8.90
N LYS A 35 18.21 0.65 -9.43
CA LYS A 35 18.91 -0.34 -8.61
C LYS A 35 20.34 0.11 -8.30
N ILE A 36 20.68 0.10 -7.01
CA ILE A 36 22.06 0.27 -6.55
C ILE A 36 22.92 -0.90 -7.09
N LYS A 37 23.95 -0.58 -7.88
CA LYS A 37 24.96 -1.56 -8.30
C LYS A 37 25.97 -1.74 -7.18
N ARG A 38 26.04 -2.95 -6.61
CA ARG A 38 27.03 -3.28 -5.59
C ARG A 38 28.20 -4.00 -6.25
N ASN A 39 29.37 -3.37 -6.28
CA ASN A 39 30.60 -4.04 -6.70
C ASN A 39 31.06 -4.96 -5.58
N SER A 40 31.20 -6.25 -5.87
CA SER A 40 31.96 -7.20 -5.03
C SER A 40 33.42 -7.17 -5.41
#